data_AF-A0A2K4YA96-F1
#
_entry.id   AF-A0A2K4YA96-F1
#
_cell.length_a   1.000
_cell.length_b   1.000
_cell.length_c   1.000
_cell.angle_alpha   90.00
_cell.angle_beta   90.00
_cell.angle_gamma   90.00
#
_symmetry.space_group_name_H-M   'P 1'
#
loop_
_entity.id
_entity.type
_entity.pdbx_description
1 polymer ?
#
loop_
_entity_poly.entity_id
_entity_poly.type
_entity_poly.pdbx_seq_one_letter_code
_entity_poly.pdbx_strand_id
1 'polypeptide(L)'
;MIERVAGTLITPDDADYVLRALQLLTDLLGKQGSRPTPRLAAVTDRIAKTVVSTDVSRPNVSGNVRNPRVQPNSGDDTGYALIDTAAAARILGCTPGNVRDLRRRGVLSGYRVGGRWAYPAEAVMRRAAER
;
A
#
# COMPACT_ATOMS: atom_id res chain seq x y z
N MET A 1 -9.88 30.29 0.46
CA MET A 1 -9.18 30.50 -0.83
C MET A 1 -8.65 29.14 -1.26
N ILE A 2 -9.19 28.55 -2.32
CA ILE A 2 -8.76 27.21 -2.78
C ILE A 2 -7.56 27.45 -3.70
N GLU A 3 -6.36 27.05 -3.24
CA GLU A 3 -5.14 27.16 -4.03
C GLU A 3 -5.23 26.19 -5.22
N ARG A 4 -5.04 26.72 -6.43
CA ARG A 4 -5.14 25.91 -7.65
C ARG A 4 -3.85 25.08 -7.78
N VAL A 5 -3.90 23.84 -7.32
CA VAL A 5 -2.77 22.91 -7.42
C VAL A 5 -2.67 22.41 -8.86
N ALA A 6 -1.67 22.87 -9.60
CA ALA A 6 -1.25 22.25 -10.86
C ALA A 6 -0.25 21.13 -10.52
N GLY A 7 -0.65 19.88 -10.71
CA GLY A 7 0.16 18.72 -10.37
C GLY A 7 -0.01 17.57 -11.37
N THR A 8 1.02 16.74 -11.50
CA THR A 8 0.98 15.47 -12.23
C THR A 8 0.70 14.33 -11.27
N LEU A 9 -0.30 13.51 -11.58
CA LEU A 9 -0.58 12.28 -10.85
C LEU A 9 0.49 11.24 -11.17
N ILE A 10 1.08 10.67 -10.13
CA ILE A 10 2.05 9.58 -10.22
C ILE A 10 1.55 8.41 -9.38
N THR A 11 1.87 7.18 -9.80
CA THR A 11 1.48 6.00 -9.03
C THR A 11 2.32 5.89 -7.74
N PRO A 12 1.88 5.11 -6.75
CA PRO A 12 2.67 4.93 -5.53
C PRO A 12 4.03 4.25 -5.79
N ASP A 13 4.10 3.35 -6.78
CA ASP A 13 5.36 2.73 -7.20
C ASP A 13 6.31 3.74 -7.83
N ASP A 14 5.78 4.60 -8.72
CA ASP A 14 6.57 5.66 -9.33
C ASP A 14 7.03 6.68 -8.27
N ALA A 15 6.20 6.97 -7.27
CA ALA A 15 6.57 7.86 -6.17
C ALA A 15 7.69 7.27 -5.31
N ASP A 16 7.66 5.97 -4.98
CA ASP A 16 8.76 5.29 -4.28
C ASP A 16 10.04 5.28 -5.12
N TYR A 17 9.91 5.01 -6.42
CA TYR A 17 11.03 5.03 -7.36
C TYR A 17 11.70 6.41 -7.41
N VAL A 18 10.90 7.48 -7.56
CA VAL A 18 11.41 8.86 -7.57
C VAL A 18 12.06 9.21 -6.24
N LEU A 19 11.47 8.81 -5.11
CA LEU A 19 12.05 9.04 -3.79
C LEU A 19 13.43 8.41 -3.65
N ARG A 20 13.58 7.13 -4.04
CA ARG A 20 14.87 6.43 -4.02
C ARG A 20 15.90 7.09 -4.91
N ALA A 21 15.50 7.57 -6.08
CA ALA A 21 16.38 8.30 -6.99
C ALA A 21 16.90 9.61 -6.36
N LEU A 22 16.03 10.37 -5.68
CA LEU A 22 16.41 11.61 -5.00
C LEU A 22 17.31 11.36 -3.78
N GLN A 23 17.09 10.27 -3.05
CA GLN A 23 17.97 9.84 -1.96
C GLN A 23 19.36 9.46 -2.49
N LEU A 24 19.42 8.67 -3.57
CA LEU A 24 20.68 8.31 -4.23
C LEU A 24 21.45 9.56 -4.69
N LEU A 25 20.75 10.54 -5.28
CA LEU A 25 21.37 11.80 -5.67
C LEU A 25 21.94 12.55 -4.46
N THR A 26 21.22 12.57 -3.35
CA THR A 26 21.67 13.20 -2.10
C THR A 26 22.92 12.53 -1.56
N ASP A 27 22.98 11.20 -1.57
CA ASP A 27 24.15 10.42 -1.15
C ASP A 27 25.36 10.66 -2.05
N LEU A 28 25.15 10.75 -3.37
CA LEU A 28 26.22 11.05 -4.33
C LEU A 28 26.78 12.45 -4.12
N LEU A 29 25.92 13.45 -3.90
CA LEU A 29 26.35 14.81 -3.57
C LEU A 29 27.19 14.82 -2.29
N GLY A 30 26.74 14.11 -1.25
CA GLY A 30 27.49 13.96 0.00
C GLY A 30 28.87 13.34 -0.21
N LYS A 31 28.98 12.30 -1.05
CA LYS A 31 30.26 11.67 -1.42
C LYS A 31 31.20 12.61 -2.19
N GLN A 32 30.65 13.54 -2.97
CA GLN A 32 31.41 14.57 -3.68
C GLN A 32 31.72 15.81 -2.81
N GLY A 33 31.40 15.77 -1.50
CA GLY A 33 31.57 16.91 -0.60
C GLY A 33 30.62 18.08 -0.88
N SER A 34 29.64 17.87 -1.77
CA SER A 34 28.64 18.86 -2.14
C SER A 34 27.40 18.72 -1.26
N ARG A 35 26.82 19.86 -0.85
CA ARG A 35 25.60 19.84 -0.05
C ARG A 35 24.37 19.86 -0.97
N PRO A 36 23.39 18.96 -0.76
CA PRO A 36 22.11 19.06 -1.45
C PRO A 36 21.45 20.41 -1.16
N THR A 37 20.81 20.99 -2.18
CA THR A 37 20.15 22.29 -2.00
C THR A 37 18.98 22.16 -1.01
N PRO A 38 18.65 23.22 -0.25
CA PRO A 38 17.51 23.18 0.67
C PRO A 38 16.18 22.82 0.00
N ARG A 39 16.03 23.20 -1.28
CA ARG A 39 14.87 22.85 -2.09
C ARG A 39 14.80 21.35 -2.38
N LEU A 40 15.93 20.71 -2.68
CA LEU A 40 15.99 19.26 -2.91
C LEU A 40 15.59 18.51 -1.65
N ALA A 41 16.16 18.87 -0.49
CA ALA A 41 15.80 18.27 0.79
C ALA A 41 14.29 18.41 1.08
N ALA A 42 13.73 19.62 0.93
CA ALA A 42 12.31 19.86 1.17
C ALA A 42 11.38 19.09 0.23
N VAL A 43 11.76 18.90 -1.03
CA VAL A 43 10.98 18.10 -2.00
C VAL A 43 11.06 16.61 -1.66
N THR A 44 12.26 16.10 -1.36
CA THR A 44 12.46 14.71 -0.94
C THR A 44 11.64 14.39 0.32
N ASP A 45 11.64 15.27 1.33
CA ASP A 45 10.84 15.11 2.54
C ASP A 45 9.34 15.11 2.26
N ARG A 46 8.88 15.98 1.34
CA ARG A 46 7.47 16.05 0.97
C ARG A 46 7.02 14.78 0.26
N ILE A 47 7.82 14.28 -0.68
CA ILE A 47 7.55 13.02 -1.38
C ILE A 47 7.60 11.85 -0.39
N ALA A 48 8.59 11.81 0.52
CA ALA A 48 8.68 10.77 1.55
C ALA A 48 7.42 10.70 2.42
N LYS A 49 6.90 11.85 2.86
CA LYS A 49 5.64 11.91 3.62
C LYS A 49 4.46 11.37 2.82
N THR A 50 4.37 11.69 1.53
CA THR A 50 3.32 11.19 0.64
C THR A 50 3.46 9.68 0.43
N VAL A 51 4.65 9.18 0.14
CA VAL A 51 4.91 7.74 -0.04
C VAL A 51 4.56 6.98 1.22
N VAL A 52 4.98 7.43 2.41
CA VAL A 52 4.61 6.80 3.69
C VAL A 52 3.09 6.79 3.89
N SER A 53 2.41 7.89 3.59
CA SER A 53 0.94 7.99 3.73
C SER A 53 0.20 7.05 2.77
N THR A 54 0.74 6.85 1.57
CA THR A 54 0.17 5.94 0.56
C THR A 54 0.59 4.48 0.79
N ASP A 55 1.74 4.24 1.42
CA ASP A 55 2.20 2.92 1.86
C ASP A 55 1.35 2.37 3.02
N VAL A 56 0.63 3.20 3.78
CA VAL A 56 -0.37 2.70 4.75
C VAL A 56 -1.50 1.91 4.05
N SER A 57 -1.75 2.16 2.75
CA SER A 57 -2.66 1.34 1.93
C SER A 57 -2.00 0.09 1.33
N ARG A 58 -0.68 -0.07 1.47
CA ARG A 58 0.02 -1.32 1.18
C ARG A 58 0.18 -2.07 2.50
N PRO A 59 -0.37 -3.28 2.66
CA PRO A 59 -0.09 -4.05 3.86
C PRO A 59 1.40 -4.42 3.86
N ASN A 60 2.18 -3.62 4.58
CA ASN A 60 3.60 -3.83 4.80
C ASN A 60 3.76 -5.15 5.59
N VAL A 61 4.13 -6.22 4.89
CA VAL A 61 4.45 -7.53 5.47
C VAL A 61 5.89 -7.44 5.98
N SER A 62 6.07 -6.79 7.12
CA SER A 62 7.25 -6.98 7.96
C SER A 62 6.80 -7.22 9.40
N GLY A 63 7.40 -8.25 10.00
CA GLY A 63 6.89 -8.91 11.18
C GLY A 63 6.80 -8.02 12.42
N ASN A 64 5.83 -8.38 13.26
CA ASN A 64 5.83 -8.14 14.69
C ASN A 64 5.56 -6.70 15.18
N VAL A 65 4.37 -6.16 14.90
CA VAL A 65 3.80 -5.09 15.75
C VAL A 65 2.32 -5.41 16.05
N ARG A 66 2.02 -5.52 17.35
CA ARG A 66 0.67 -5.65 17.89
C ARG A 66 -0.12 -4.38 17.59
N ASN A 67 -1.24 -4.57 16.87
CA ASN A 67 -2.46 -3.76 16.79
C ASN A 67 -2.32 -2.23 16.91
N PRO A 68 -2.72 -1.51 15.85
CA PRO A 68 -3.75 -0.49 16.08
C PRO A 68 -4.90 -0.61 15.08
N ARG A 69 -6.11 -0.39 15.61
CA ARG A 69 -7.40 -0.35 14.92
C ARG A 69 -7.31 0.38 13.58
N VAL A 70 -7.62 -0.34 12.50
CA VAL A 70 -7.83 0.20 11.16
C VAL A 70 -9.13 1.01 11.18
N GLN A 71 -9.04 2.32 11.02
CA GLN A 71 -10.19 3.14 10.61
C GLN A 71 -10.45 2.90 9.12
N PRO A 72 -11.70 2.68 8.69
CA PRO A 72 -12.03 2.54 7.29
C PRO A 72 -12.09 3.95 6.68
N ASN A 73 -11.07 4.34 5.91
CA ASN A 73 -11.16 5.57 5.12
C ASN A 73 -11.78 5.24 3.76
N SER A 74 -12.91 5.89 3.54
CA SER A 74 -13.78 5.76 2.38
C SER A 74 -13.10 6.33 1.13
N GLY A 75 -13.06 5.54 0.07
CA GLY A 75 -12.62 5.95 -1.25
C GLY A 75 -12.70 4.75 -2.18
N ASP A 76 -13.72 4.72 -3.02
CA ASP A 76 -14.08 3.64 -3.96
C ASP A 76 -12.97 3.31 -4.98
N ASP A 77 -11.93 2.61 -4.53
CA ASP A 77 -10.93 1.95 -5.42
C ASP A 77 -10.89 0.42 -5.17
N THR A 78 -11.77 -0.06 -4.29
CA THR A 78 -11.77 -1.45 -3.79
C THR A 78 -12.29 -2.50 -4.78
N GLY A 79 -12.86 -2.07 -5.91
CA GLY A 79 -13.39 -2.97 -6.95
C GLY A 79 -12.30 -3.75 -7.71
N TYR A 80 -11.10 -3.16 -7.85
CA TYR A 80 -9.97 -3.79 -8.55
C TYR A 80 -8.79 -4.17 -7.64
N ALA A 81 -8.85 -3.82 -6.36
CA ALA A 81 -7.80 -4.14 -5.41
C ALA A 81 -7.74 -5.66 -5.14
N LEU A 82 -6.62 -6.28 -5.51
CA LEU A 82 -6.30 -7.65 -5.17
C LEU A 82 -5.50 -7.70 -3.87
N ILE A 83 -6.00 -8.45 -2.89
CA ILE A 83 -5.36 -8.63 -1.58
C ILE A 83 -4.86 -10.05 -1.40
N ASP A 84 -3.80 -10.21 -0.61
CA ASP A 84 -3.22 -11.53 -0.34
C ASP A 84 -4.05 -12.32 0.69
N THR A 85 -3.70 -13.61 0.87
CA THR A 85 -4.40 -14.49 1.82
C THR A 85 -4.34 -13.97 3.27
N ALA A 86 -3.25 -13.28 3.64
CA ALA A 86 -3.04 -12.79 5.00
C ALA A 86 -3.88 -11.54 5.30
N ALA A 87 -4.00 -10.63 4.34
CA ALA A 87 -4.89 -9.48 4.39
C ALA A 87 -6.36 -9.94 4.42
N ALA A 88 -6.76 -10.88 3.57
CA ALA A 88 -8.11 -11.43 3.58
C ALA A 88 -8.47 -12.08 4.92
N ALA A 89 -7.53 -12.79 5.54
CA ALA A 89 -7.70 -13.40 6.85
C ALA A 89 -7.95 -12.36 7.96
N ARG A 90 -7.23 -11.24 7.92
CA ARG A 90 -7.41 -10.11 8.85
C ARG A 90 -8.78 -9.46 8.69
N ILE A 91 -9.21 -9.20 7.46
CA ILE A 91 -10.52 -8.59 7.18
C ILE A 91 -11.66 -9.51 7.61
N LEU A 92 -11.54 -10.81 7.31
CA LEU A 92 -12.56 -11.79 7.69
C LEU A 92 -12.50 -12.16 9.18
N GLY A 93 -11.48 -11.74 9.94
CA GLY A 93 -11.30 -12.16 11.33
C GLY A 93 -11.14 -13.67 11.48
N CYS A 94 -10.36 -14.31 10.61
CA CYS A 94 -10.13 -15.76 10.62
C CYS A 94 -8.67 -16.11 10.31
N THR A 95 -8.33 -17.40 10.31
CA THR A 95 -6.97 -17.85 9.97
C THR A 95 -6.75 -17.90 8.45
N PRO A 96 -5.51 -17.73 7.95
CA PRO A 96 -5.21 -17.91 6.52
C PRO A 96 -5.58 -19.29 5.98
N GLY A 97 -5.57 -20.32 6.84
CA GLY A 97 -6.05 -21.66 6.49
C GLY A 97 -7.54 -21.66 6.17
N ASN A 98 -8.35 -20.96 6.97
CA ASN A 98 -9.77 -20.79 6.74
C ASN A 98 -10.07 -20.04 5.43
N VAL A 99 -9.28 -19.02 5.08
CA VAL A 99 -9.43 -18.30 3.80
C VAL A 99 -9.20 -19.23 2.60
N ARG A 100 -8.17 -20.09 2.66
CA ARG A 100 -7.94 -21.09 1.60
C ARG A 100 -9.07 -22.12 1.53
N ASP A 101 -9.64 -22.49 2.67
CA ASP A 101 -10.77 -23.39 2.74
C ASP A 101 -12.04 -22.77 2.12
N LEU A 102 -12.35 -21.51 2.45
CA LEU A 102 -13.44 -20.75 1.82
C LEU A 102 -13.28 -20.66 0.30
N ARG A 103 -12.04 -20.47 -0.17
CA ARG A 103 -11.73 -20.50 -1.60
C ARG A 103 -11.91 -21.89 -2.21
N ARG A 104 -11.45 -22.95 -1.55
CA ARG A 104 -11.62 -24.34 -2.01
C ARG A 104 -13.09 -24.74 -2.11
N ARG A 105 -13.93 -24.25 -1.19
CA ARG A 105 -15.39 -24.44 -1.18
C ARG A 105 -16.12 -23.57 -2.20
N GLY A 106 -15.42 -22.69 -2.94
CA GLY A 106 -16.02 -21.80 -3.93
C GLY A 106 -16.80 -20.62 -3.33
N VAL A 107 -16.73 -20.42 -2.02
CA VAL A 107 -17.43 -19.33 -1.31
C VAL A 107 -16.73 -17.99 -1.52
N LEU A 108 -15.42 -18.01 -1.76
CA LEU A 108 -14.60 -16.83 -2.00
C LEU A 108 -13.89 -16.93 -3.35
N SER A 109 -14.05 -15.91 -4.20
CA SER A 109 -13.34 -15.81 -5.49
C SER A 109 -11.85 -15.54 -5.26
N GLY A 110 -10.98 -16.24 -5.98
CA GLY A 110 -9.54 -16.09 -5.84
C GLY A 110 -8.80 -16.39 -7.13
N TYR A 111 -7.81 -15.56 -7.44
CA TYR A 111 -6.95 -15.64 -8.62
C TYR A 111 -5.55 -16.10 -8.22
N ARG A 112 -4.87 -16.76 -9.15
CA ARG A 112 -3.48 -17.18 -8.97
C ARG A 112 -2.58 -16.19 -9.70
N VAL A 113 -1.77 -15.45 -8.93
CA VAL A 113 -0.86 -14.41 -9.45
C VAL A 113 0.55 -14.73 -8.94
N GLY A 114 1.51 -14.97 -9.84
CA GLY A 114 2.89 -15.26 -9.47
C GLY A 114 3.07 -16.44 -8.51
N GLY A 115 2.23 -17.48 -8.63
CA GLY A 115 2.25 -18.65 -7.74
C GLY A 115 1.56 -18.46 -6.38
N ARG A 116 1.07 -17.26 -6.07
CA ARG A 116 0.35 -16.93 -4.83
C ARG A 116 -1.15 -16.74 -5.10
N TRP A 117 -1.97 -16.89 -4.06
CA TRP A 117 -3.41 -16.62 -4.12
C TRP A 117 -3.69 -15.16 -3.78
N ALA A 118 -4.37 -14.50 -4.71
CA ALA A 118 -4.88 -13.13 -4.57
C ALA A 118 -6.41 -13.15 -4.59
N TYR A 119 -7.03 -12.32 -3.78
CA TYR A 119 -8.47 -12.26 -3.56
C TYR A 119 -8.96 -10.85 -3.87
N PRO A 120 -10.09 -10.67 -4.57
CA PRO A 120 -10.70 -9.35 -4.71
C PRO A 120 -11.09 -8.80 -3.34
N ALA A 121 -10.64 -7.57 -3.05
CA ALA A 121 -10.96 -6.90 -1.80
C ALA A 121 -12.49 -6.77 -1.62
N GLU A 122 -13.21 -6.41 -2.68
CA GLU A 122 -14.68 -6.34 -2.67
C GLU A 122 -15.34 -7.66 -2.25
N ALA A 123 -14.92 -8.79 -2.84
CA ALA A 123 -15.49 -10.10 -2.50
C ALA A 123 -15.23 -10.49 -1.05
N VAL A 124 -14.06 -10.13 -0.51
CA VAL A 124 -13.70 -10.36 0.89
C VAL A 124 -14.50 -9.46 1.82
N MET A 125 -14.65 -8.17 1.49
CA MET A 125 -15.42 -7.22 2.29
C MET A 125 -16.91 -7.53 2.29
N ARG A 126 -17.49 -7.87 1.13
CA ARG A 126 -18.88 -8.33 1.03
C ARG A 126 -19.12 -9.53 1.94
N ARG A 127 -18.20 -10.50 1.93
CA ARG A 127 -18.32 -11.67 2.80
C ARG A 127 -18.15 -11.33 4.28
N ALA A 128 -17.32 -10.35 4.61
CA ALA A 128 -17.17 -9.86 5.97
C ALA A 128 -18.45 -9.15 6.48
N ALA A 129 -19.20 -8.49 5.59
CA ALA A 129 -20.48 -7.88 5.91
C ALA A 129 -21.63 -8.90 6.07
N GLU A 130 -21.54 -10.07 5.43
CA GLU A 130 -22.50 -11.19 5.55
C GLU A 130 -22.24 -12.08 6.78
N ARG A 131 -21.46 -11.61 7.76
CA ARG A 131 -21.02 -12.39 8.92
C ARG A 131 -21.61 -11.83 10.21
#